data_AF-A0A357L693-F1
#
_entry.id   AF-A0A357L693-F1
#
_cell.length_a   1.000
_cell.length_b   1.000
_cell.length_c   1.000
_cell.angle_alpha   90.00
_cell.angle_beta   90.00
_cell.angle_gamma   90.00
#
_symmetry.space_group_name_H-M   'P 1'
#
loop_
_entity.id
_entity.type
_entity.pdbx_description
1 polymer ?
#
loop_
_entity_poly.entity_id
_entity_poly.type
_entity_poly.pdbx_seq_one_letter_code
_entity_poly.pdbx_strand_id
1 'polypeptide(L)' 'PLLRSASVRKFMVGFELLAEAQRDLTPEAAAGRLRAAPPAHYRGERR' A
#
# COMPACT_ATOMS: atom_id res chain seq x y z
N PRO A 1 -7.14 0.95 -11.20
CA PRO A 1 -5.76 1.29 -10.77
C PRO A 1 -4.98 0.03 -10.35
N LEU A 2 -4.09 -0.45 -11.22
CA LEU A 2 -3.51 -1.80 -11.16
C LEU A 2 -2.37 -1.99 -10.15
N LEU A 3 -1.94 -0.95 -9.42
CA LEU A 3 -0.70 -1.05 -8.66
C LEU A 3 -0.85 -1.77 -7.30
N ARG A 4 -1.96 -1.58 -6.56
CA ARG A 4 -2.23 -2.30 -5.28
C ARG A 4 -3.74 -2.33 -4.98
N SER A 5 -4.24 -3.47 -4.48
CA SER A 5 -5.62 -3.63 -3.99
C SER A 5 -5.69 -4.70 -2.89
N ALA A 6 -6.89 -4.99 -2.37
CA ALA A 6 -7.07 -6.07 -1.39
C ALA A 6 -6.59 -7.44 -1.92
N SER A 7 -6.65 -7.67 -3.24
CA SER A 7 -6.20 -8.90 -3.88
C SER A 7 -4.86 -8.79 -4.61
N VAL A 8 -4.28 -7.59 -4.75
CA VAL A 8 -3.06 -7.34 -5.53
C VAL A 8 -1.97 -6.70 -4.68
N ARG A 9 -0.85 -7.42 -4.50
CA ARG A 9 0.27 -7.05 -3.60
C ARG A 9 1.58 -6.77 -4.36
N LYS A 10 2.55 -6.13 -3.67
CA LYS A 10 3.96 -6.07 -4.10
C LYS A 10 4.63 -7.41 -3.83
N PHE A 11 5.42 -7.87 -4.78
CA PHE A 11 6.36 -8.97 -4.59
C PHE A 11 7.77 -8.41 -4.76
N MET A 12 8.65 -8.72 -3.82
CA MET A 12 10.08 -8.42 -3.91
C MET A 12 10.74 -9.62 -4.57
N VAL A 13 11.00 -9.53 -5.86
CA VAL A 13 11.50 -10.65 -6.67
C VAL A 13 12.46 -10.15 -7.76
N GLY A 14 13.14 -11.10 -8.43
CA GLY A 14 14.01 -10.78 -9.56
C GLY A 14 15.15 -9.85 -9.16
N PHE A 15 15.27 -8.72 -9.85
CA PHE A 15 16.31 -7.71 -9.60
C PHE A 15 16.34 -7.24 -8.14
N GLU A 16 15.18 -7.14 -7.50
CA GLU A 16 15.08 -6.66 -6.12
C GLU A 16 15.65 -7.61 -5.07
N LEU A 17 15.89 -8.87 -5.45
CA LEU A 17 16.56 -9.84 -4.58
C LEU A 17 18.07 -9.74 -4.62
N LEU A 18 18.63 -9.23 -5.73
CA LEU A 18 20.06 -9.31 -6.01
C LEU A 18 20.74 -7.94 -6.20
N ALA A 19 19.97 -6.86 -6.32
CA ALA A 19 20.50 -5.54 -6.59
C ALA A 19 19.92 -4.47 -5.65
N GLU A 20 18.73 -3.93 -5.95
CA GLU A 20 18.16 -2.82 -5.19
C GLU A 20 16.64 -2.90 -5.05
N ALA A 21 16.12 -2.30 -3.98
CA ALA A 21 14.69 -2.24 -3.75
C ALA A 21 14.00 -1.24 -4.70
N GLN A 22 12.90 -1.65 -5.34
CA GLN A 22 12.16 -0.82 -6.28
C GLN A 22 10.71 -0.60 -5.81
N ARG A 23 10.18 0.61 -6.05
CA ARG A 23 8.83 0.99 -5.62
C ARG A 23 8.06 1.66 -6.74
N ASP A 24 6.80 1.27 -6.88
CA ASP A 24 5.87 1.85 -7.87
C ASP A 24 5.03 3.01 -7.31
N LEU A 25 5.18 3.31 -6.02
CA LEU A 25 4.41 4.33 -5.29
C LEU A 25 5.37 5.16 -4.43
N THR A 26 5.24 6.50 -4.50
CA THR A 26 6.06 7.39 -3.67
C THR A 26 5.57 7.40 -2.21
N PRO A 27 6.46 7.66 -1.24
CA PRO A 27 6.08 7.77 0.17
C PRO A 27 5.02 8.85 0.42
N GLU A 28 5.07 9.98 -0.28
CA GLU A 28 4.16 11.11 -0.11
C GLU A 28 2.75 10.74 -0.55
N ALA A 29 2.64 10.07 -1.70
CA ALA A 29 1.37 9.56 -2.21
C ALA A 29 0.78 8.48 -1.31
N ALA A 30 1.61 7.56 -0.79
CA ALA A 30 1.19 6.56 0.18
C ALA A 30 0.68 7.20 1.48
N ALA A 31 1.43 8.16 2.03
CA ALA A 31 1.07 8.86 3.25
C ALA A 31 -0.22 9.67 3.09
N GLY A 32 -0.42 10.32 1.93
CA GLY A 32 -1.66 11.01 1.61
C GLY A 32 -2.88 10.08 1.65
N ARG A 33 -2.77 8.86 1.11
CA ARG A 33 -3.84 7.86 1.16
C ARG A 33 -4.13 7.35 2.57
N LEU A 34 -3.10 7.15 3.39
CA LEU A 34 -3.26 6.71 4.79
C LEU A 34 -3.96 7.77 5.64
N ARG A 35 -3.61 9.05 5.48
CA ARG A 35 -4.26 10.15 6.20
C ARG A 35 -5.72 10.38 5.81
N ALA A 36 -6.08 10.02 4.58
CA ALA A 36 -7.46 10.12 4.10
C ALA A 36 -8.36 8.98 4.61
N ALA A 37 -7.80 7.90 5.17
CA ALA A 37 -8.58 6.81 5.73
C ALA A 37 -9.25 7.22 7.06
N PRO A 38 -10.48 6.74 7.35
CA PRO A 38 -11.13 7.01 8.63
C PRO A 38 -10.30 6.49 9.81
N PRO A 39 -10.28 7.21 10.96
CA PRO A 39 -9.58 6.75 12.16
C PRO A 39 -10.33 5.60 12.86
N ALA A 40 -11.64 5.47 12.64
CA ALA A 40 -12.45 4.38 13.16
C ALA A 40 -12.28 3.12 12.30
N HIS A 41 -12.05 1.97 12.95
CA HIS A 41 -11.96 0.70 12.25
C HIS A 41 -13.33 0.30 11.68
N TYR A 42 -13.35 -0.17 10.43
CA TYR A 42 -14.59 -0.49 9.71
C TYR A 42 -15.48 -1.57 10.37
N ARG A 43 -14.94 -2.40 11.28
CA ARG A 43 -15.72 -3.36 12.09
C ARG A 43 -16.16 -2.82 13.47
N GLY A 44 -15.63 -1.68 13.88
CA GLY A 44 -15.87 -1.06 15.20
C GLY A 44 -17.05 -0.09 15.21
N GLU A 45 -17.52 0.35 14.04
CA GLU A 45 -18.78 1.09 13.90
C GLU A 45 -19.95 0.11 13.84
N ARG A 46 -20.23 -0.49 14.99
CA ARG A 46 -21.56 -1.06 15.26
C ARG A 46 -22.23 -0.14 16.27
N ARG A 47 -22.78 0.96 15.78
CA ARG A 47 -23.87 1.66 16.45
C ARG A 47 -25.17 1.27 15.80
#